data_AF-A0A0Q9DC50-F1
#
_entry.id   AF-A0A0Q9DC50-F1
#
_cell.length_a   1.000
_cell.length_b   1.000
_cell.length_c   1.000
_cell.angle_alpha   90.00
_cell.angle_beta   90.00
_cell.angle_gamma   90.00
#
_symmetry.space_group_name_H-M   'P 1'
#
loop_
_entity.id
_entity.type
_entity.pdbx_description
1 polymer ?
#
loop_
_entity_poly.entity_id
_entity_poly.type
_entity_poly.pdbx_seq_one_letter_code
_entity_poly.pdbx_strand_id
1 'polypeptide(L)'
;MKTIPPETEIEAEESDFKPLTAQEAEQWRSRNPSISVWKVVASQALVGMLVALVAWVLTGRASVGWSAAYGALAVVAPAALFARGVLRHSASSNPRAAMVGFFGWEIAKIVLTVALLAVAPRLVPGLSWIALLVGMVVAMKTYWVALLVRPGVRKTD
;
A
#
# COMPACT_ATOMS: atom_id res chain seq x y z
N MET A 1 9.63 -20.80 55.54
CA MET A 1 8.58 -20.25 54.63
C MET A 1 9.28 -19.63 53.45
N LYS A 2 9.08 -20.19 52.25
CA LYS A 2 9.67 -19.67 50.99
C LYS A 2 8.47 -19.32 50.10
N THR A 3 8.25 -18.02 49.91
CA THR A 3 7.17 -17.45 49.10
C THR A 3 7.45 -17.73 47.62
N ILE A 4 6.50 -18.39 46.96
CA ILE A 4 6.49 -18.61 45.50
C ILE A 4 5.78 -17.37 44.91
N PRO A 5 6.38 -16.63 43.96
CA PRO A 5 5.69 -15.54 43.26
C PRO A 5 4.62 -16.11 42.32
N PRO A 6 3.54 -15.36 42.02
CA PRO A 6 2.42 -15.89 41.26
C PRO A 6 2.87 -16.27 39.85
N GLU A 7 2.38 -17.41 39.38
CA GLU A 7 2.53 -17.84 38.00
C GLU A 7 2.06 -16.71 37.10
N THR A 8 2.92 -16.36 36.15
CA THR A 8 2.63 -15.42 35.07
C THR A 8 1.28 -15.82 34.47
N GLU A 9 0.31 -14.93 34.55
CA GLU A 9 -0.90 -14.98 33.73
C GLU A 9 -0.42 -15.07 32.29
N ILE A 10 -0.39 -16.29 31.76
CA ILE A 10 -0.39 -16.49 30.33
C ILE A 10 -1.77 -15.98 29.94
N GLU A 11 -1.81 -14.73 29.46
CA GLU A 11 -2.94 -14.21 28.72
C GLU A 11 -3.26 -15.24 27.64
N ALA A 12 -4.22 -16.10 27.94
CA ALA A 12 -4.89 -16.89 26.94
C ALA A 12 -5.61 -15.85 26.09
N GLU A 13 -4.97 -15.42 25.00
CA GLU A 13 -5.69 -14.90 23.86
C GLU A 13 -6.72 -15.98 23.52
N GLU A 14 -7.94 -15.82 24.02
CA GLU A 14 -9.09 -16.58 23.56
C GLU A 14 -9.07 -16.45 22.04
N SER A 15 -8.80 -17.58 21.40
CA SER A 15 -8.85 -17.74 19.96
C SER A 15 -10.30 -17.51 19.52
N ASP A 16 -10.73 -16.25 19.43
CA ASP A 16 -11.99 -15.78 18.83
C ASP A 16 -11.95 -15.90 17.29
N PHE A 17 -11.33 -16.96 16.80
CA PHE A 17 -11.30 -17.32 15.40
C PHE A 17 -12.34 -18.41 15.20
N LYS A 18 -13.58 -18.02 14.90
CA LYS A 18 -14.64 -18.95 14.49
C LYS A 18 -14.43 -19.34 13.02
N PRO A 19 -14.01 -20.58 12.70
CA PRO A 19 -13.88 -21.00 11.32
C PRO A 19 -15.27 -21.03 10.66
N LEU A 20 -15.46 -20.22 9.62
CA LEU A 20 -16.71 -20.16 8.87
C LEU A 20 -16.93 -21.46 8.08
N THR A 21 -18.17 -21.95 8.06
CA THR A 21 -18.55 -23.03 7.14
C THR A 21 -18.44 -22.56 5.69
N ALA A 22 -18.29 -23.49 4.74
CA ALA A 22 -18.12 -23.16 3.32
C ALA A 22 -19.24 -22.25 2.78
N GLN A 23 -20.48 -22.44 3.25
CA GLN A 23 -21.64 -21.62 2.89
C GLN A 23 -21.57 -20.22 3.50
N GLU A 24 -21.21 -20.10 4.77
CA GLU A 24 -21.02 -18.80 5.43
C GLU A 24 -19.88 -18.00 4.79
N ALA A 25 -18.80 -18.66 4.36
CA ALA A 25 -17.68 -18.02 3.68
C ALA A 25 -18.07 -17.47 2.29
N GLU A 26 -18.98 -18.13 1.58
CA GLU A 26 -19.50 -17.65 0.29
C GLU A 26 -20.46 -16.46 0.46
N GLN A 27 -21.35 -16.53 1.45
CA GLN A 27 -22.21 -15.41 1.83
C GLN A 27 -21.41 -14.20 2.33
N TRP A 28 -20.29 -14.42 3.00
CA TRP A 28 -19.39 -13.35 3.41
C TRP A 28 -18.68 -12.70 2.21
N ARG A 29 -18.19 -13.51 1.25
CA ARG A 29 -17.55 -13.02 0.02
C ARG A 29 -18.50 -12.18 -0.84
N SER A 30 -19.79 -12.52 -0.90
CA SER A 30 -20.78 -11.73 -1.63
C SER A 30 -21.07 -10.38 -0.97
N ARG A 31 -21.02 -10.32 0.36
CA ARG A 31 -21.23 -9.08 1.16
C ARG A 31 -19.96 -8.22 1.28
N ASN A 32 -18.78 -8.82 1.17
CA ASN A 32 -17.50 -8.13 1.35
C ASN A 32 -16.58 -8.34 0.12
N PRO A 33 -16.86 -7.68 -1.01
CA PRO A 33 -16.04 -7.77 -2.19
C PRO A 33 -14.60 -7.27 -1.92
N SER A 34 -13.61 -8.00 -2.45
CA SER A 34 -12.20 -7.63 -2.36
C SER A 34 -11.94 -6.32 -3.12
N ILE A 35 -11.17 -5.41 -2.50
CA ILE A 35 -10.78 -4.16 -3.16
C ILE A 35 -9.84 -4.50 -4.33
N SER A 36 -10.17 -3.99 -5.52
CA SER A 36 -9.29 -4.13 -6.68
C SER A 36 -8.00 -3.35 -6.47
N VAL A 37 -6.86 -4.01 -6.65
CA VAL A 37 -5.52 -3.41 -6.55
C VAL A 37 -5.39 -2.18 -7.46
N TRP A 38 -6.01 -2.21 -8.65
CA TRP A 38 -6.00 -1.08 -9.59
C TRP A 38 -6.73 0.16 -9.07
N LYS A 39 -7.76 0.00 -8.24
CA LYS A 39 -8.43 1.15 -7.61
C LYS A 39 -7.50 1.87 -6.63
N VAL A 40 -6.66 1.11 -5.92
CA VAL A 40 -5.65 1.66 -5.01
C VAL A 40 -4.56 2.39 -5.78
N VAL A 41 -4.07 1.80 -6.88
CA VAL A 41 -3.07 2.47 -7.75
C VAL A 41 -3.62 3.76 -8.34
N ALA A 42 -4.88 3.76 -8.79
CA ALA A 42 -5.54 4.95 -9.31
C ALA A 42 -5.72 6.04 -8.24
N SER A 43 -6.10 5.67 -7.00
CA SER A 43 -6.21 6.64 -5.92
C SER A 43 -4.85 7.20 -5.49
N GLN A 44 -3.80 6.38 -5.49
CA GLN A 44 -2.41 6.84 -5.30
C GLN A 44 -2.01 7.89 -6.32
N ALA A 45 -2.28 7.63 -7.60
CA ALA A 45 -1.98 8.55 -8.68
C ALA A 45 -2.76 9.87 -8.55
N LEU A 46 -4.06 9.77 -8.25
CA LEU A 46 -4.93 10.94 -8.09
C LEU A 46 -4.47 11.83 -6.92
N VAL A 47 -4.24 11.25 -5.75
CA VAL A 47 -3.78 12.00 -4.58
C VAL A 47 -2.39 12.58 -4.82
N GLY A 48 -1.48 11.83 -5.45
CA GLY A 48 -0.16 12.33 -5.84
C GLY A 48 -0.24 13.55 -6.75
N MET A 49 -1.15 13.53 -7.73
CA MET A 49 -1.41 14.66 -8.61
C MET A 49 -1.95 15.89 -7.85
N LEU A 50 -2.89 15.67 -6.92
CA LEU A 50 -3.42 16.75 -6.07
C LEU A 50 -2.32 17.39 -5.21
N VAL A 51 -1.45 16.57 -4.59
CA VAL A 51 -0.32 17.06 -3.80
C VAL A 51 0.64 17.88 -4.66
N ALA A 52 0.95 17.43 -5.88
CA ALA A 52 1.81 18.15 -6.81
C ALA A 52 1.22 19.52 -7.18
N LEU A 53 -0.09 19.59 -7.47
CA LEU A 53 -0.78 20.84 -7.77
C LEU A 53 -0.78 21.79 -6.57
N VAL A 54 -1.10 21.30 -5.37
CA VAL A 54 -1.07 22.09 -4.14
C VAL A 54 0.33 22.62 -3.87
N ALA A 55 1.36 21.78 -4.00
CA ALA A 55 2.75 22.17 -3.80
C ALA A 55 3.20 23.25 -4.80
N TRP A 56 2.76 23.15 -6.06
CA TRP A 56 3.03 24.17 -7.07
C TRP A 56 2.33 25.49 -6.75
N VAL A 57 1.03 25.46 -6.47
CA VAL A 57 0.23 26.68 -6.20
C VAL A 57 0.71 27.40 -4.94
N LEU A 58 0.99 26.67 -3.86
CA LEU A 58 1.43 27.28 -2.59
C LEU A 58 2.83 27.90 -2.66
N THR A 59 3.74 27.30 -3.42
CA THR A 59 5.12 27.79 -3.50
C THR A 59 5.39 28.71 -4.69
N GLY A 60 4.49 28.74 -5.67
CA GLY A 60 4.68 29.42 -6.96
C GLY A 60 5.80 28.82 -7.81
N ARG A 61 6.41 27.70 -7.39
CA ARG A 61 7.59 27.11 -8.04
C ARG A 61 7.20 25.80 -8.69
N ALA A 62 7.26 25.76 -10.03
CA ALA A 62 6.95 24.54 -10.78
C ALA A 62 7.88 23.38 -10.39
N SER A 63 9.14 23.65 -10.04
CA SER A 63 10.09 22.62 -9.60
C SER A 63 9.63 21.87 -8.35
N VAL A 64 8.95 22.54 -7.42
CA VAL A 64 8.41 21.93 -6.19
C VAL A 64 7.24 21.00 -6.54
N GLY A 65 6.33 21.45 -7.42
CA GLY A 65 5.24 20.63 -7.94
C GLY A 65 5.74 19.37 -8.67
N TRP A 66 6.72 19.54 -9.56
CA TRP A 66 7.36 18.43 -10.27
C TRP A 66 8.08 17.47 -9.34
N SER A 67 8.72 17.98 -8.28
CA SER A 67 9.38 17.15 -7.27
C SER A 67 8.36 16.27 -6.54
N ALA A 68 7.23 16.85 -6.10
CA ALA A 68 6.16 16.11 -5.45
C ALA A 68 5.49 15.09 -6.39
N ALA A 69 5.25 15.46 -7.66
CA ALA A 69 4.72 14.54 -8.67
C ALA A 69 5.67 13.35 -8.87
N TYR A 70 6.97 13.60 -8.97
CA TYR A 70 7.98 12.56 -9.13
C TYR A 70 8.04 11.63 -7.91
N GLY A 71 7.95 12.20 -6.70
CA GLY A 71 7.81 11.44 -5.47
C GLY A 71 6.60 10.51 -5.46
N ALA A 72 5.42 11.02 -5.86
CA ALA A 72 4.24 10.17 -5.98
C ALA A 72 4.44 9.05 -7.04
N LEU A 73 5.09 9.36 -8.16
CA LEU A 73 5.39 8.41 -9.23
C LEU A 73 6.31 7.27 -8.73
N ALA A 74 7.28 7.57 -7.86
CA ALA A 74 8.17 6.58 -7.24
C ALA A 74 7.43 5.55 -6.36
N VAL A 75 6.19 5.84 -5.96
CA VAL A 75 5.32 4.91 -5.22
C VAL A 75 4.30 4.24 -6.15
N VAL A 76 3.67 5.01 -7.03
CA VAL A 76 2.63 4.53 -7.95
C VAL A 76 3.20 3.54 -8.97
N ALA A 77 4.38 3.77 -9.53
CA ALA A 77 4.95 2.90 -10.56
C ALA A 77 5.21 1.47 -10.06
N PRO A 78 5.91 1.25 -8.93
CA PRO A 78 6.05 -0.10 -8.35
C PRO A 78 4.71 -0.74 -7.97
N ALA A 79 3.75 0.04 -7.48
CA ALA A 79 2.42 -0.46 -7.13
C ALA A 79 1.62 -0.90 -8.38
N ALA A 80 1.67 -0.13 -9.47
CA ALA A 80 1.07 -0.47 -10.75
C ALA A 80 1.70 -1.72 -11.36
N LEU A 81 3.03 -1.81 -11.29
CA LEU A 81 3.76 -3.00 -11.74
C LEU A 81 3.25 -4.22 -10.96
N PHE A 82 3.13 -4.12 -9.63
CA PHE A 82 2.64 -5.22 -8.77
C PHE A 82 1.22 -5.64 -9.11
N ALA A 83 0.32 -4.68 -9.30
CA ALA A 83 -1.05 -4.98 -9.73
C ALA A 83 -1.06 -5.82 -11.02
N ARG A 84 -0.21 -5.47 -11.98
CA ARG A 84 -0.04 -6.21 -13.24
C ARG A 84 0.62 -7.59 -13.04
N GLY A 85 1.57 -7.70 -12.12
CA GLY A 85 2.27 -8.94 -11.78
C GLY A 85 1.35 -9.97 -11.11
N VAL A 86 0.52 -9.55 -10.15
CA VAL A 86 -0.44 -10.40 -9.44
C VAL A 86 -1.46 -11.02 -10.41
N LEU A 87 -2.01 -10.21 -11.31
CA LEU A 87 -2.94 -10.69 -12.36
C LEU A 87 -2.33 -11.77 -13.26
N ARG A 88 -1.00 -11.74 -13.48
CA ARG A 88 -0.29 -12.75 -14.29
C ARG A 88 0.06 -14.01 -13.48
N HIS A 89 0.35 -13.88 -12.18
CA HIS A 89 0.79 -14.99 -11.34
C HIS A 89 -0.36 -15.81 -10.73
N SER A 90 -1.59 -15.29 -10.68
CA SER A 90 -2.78 -16.07 -10.28
C SER A 90 -3.04 -17.31 -11.16
N ALA A 91 -2.32 -17.48 -12.26
CA ALA A 91 -2.37 -18.65 -13.13
C ALA A 91 -1.40 -19.79 -12.72
N SER A 92 -0.52 -19.61 -11.73
CA SER A 92 0.47 -20.62 -11.35
C SER A 92 -0.07 -21.57 -10.28
N SER A 93 -0.13 -22.86 -10.60
CA SER A 93 -0.69 -23.94 -9.75
C SER A 93 0.26 -24.42 -8.64
N ASN A 94 1.46 -23.86 -8.53
CA ASN A 94 2.54 -24.36 -7.66
C ASN A 94 2.83 -23.38 -6.50
N PRO A 95 2.46 -23.71 -5.24
CA PRO A 95 2.64 -22.83 -4.08
C PRO A 95 4.09 -22.39 -3.83
N ARG A 96 5.06 -23.29 -4.08
CA ARG A 96 6.49 -23.01 -3.91
C ARG A 96 7.02 -22.03 -4.96
N ALA A 97 6.53 -22.11 -6.19
CA ALA A 97 6.88 -21.17 -7.25
C ALA A 97 6.26 -19.78 -7.02
N ALA A 98 5.04 -19.74 -6.47
CA ALA A 98 4.38 -18.49 -6.10
C ALA A 98 5.17 -17.71 -5.02
N MET A 99 5.76 -18.43 -4.05
CA MET A 99 6.56 -17.80 -2.99
C MET A 99 7.87 -17.19 -3.55
N VAL A 100 8.60 -17.92 -4.39
CA VAL A 100 9.82 -17.39 -5.04
C VAL A 100 9.48 -16.24 -6.00
N GLY A 101 8.37 -16.36 -6.73
CA GLY A 101 7.86 -15.30 -7.61
C GLY A 101 7.53 -14.02 -6.84
N PHE A 102 6.93 -14.14 -5.65
CA PHE A 102 6.68 -13.02 -4.76
C PHE A 102 7.99 -12.34 -4.31
N PHE A 103 9.00 -13.10 -3.88
CA PHE A 103 10.30 -12.53 -3.49
C PHE A 103 11.01 -11.84 -4.65
N GLY A 104 11.03 -12.46 -5.84
CA GLY A 104 11.59 -11.82 -7.04
C GLY A 104 10.86 -10.52 -7.38
N TRP A 105 9.56 -10.48 -7.12
CA TRP A 105 8.75 -9.29 -7.30
C TRP A 105 9.07 -8.17 -6.30
N GLU A 106 9.28 -8.53 -5.03
CA GLU A 106 9.69 -7.56 -4.01
C GLU A 106 11.04 -6.92 -4.36
N ILE A 107 12.02 -7.71 -4.80
CA ILE A 107 13.30 -7.18 -5.28
C ILE A 107 13.10 -6.22 -6.47
N ALA A 108 12.25 -6.59 -7.43
CA ALA A 108 11.97 -5.75 -8.59
C ALA A 108 11.38 -4.38 -8.20
N LYS A 109 10.47 -4.34 -7.20
CA LYS A 109 9.92 -3.08 -6.68
C LYS A 109 11.01 -2.22 -6.05
N ILE A 110 11.85 -2.79 -5.20
CA ILE A 110 12.92 -2.05 -4.51
C ILE A 110 13.90 -1.47 -5.52
N VAL A 111 14.38 -2.28 -6.46
CA VAL A 111 15.29 -1.84 -7.52
C VAL A 111 14.65 -0.72 -8.34
N LEU A 112 13.36 -0.84 -8.68
CA LEU A 112 12.64 0.20 -9.42
C LEU A 112 12.53 1.51 -8.63
N THR A 113 12.19 1.46 -7.34
CA THR A 113 12.10 2.67 -6.50
C THR A 113 13.47 3.34 -6.37
N VAL A 114 14.53 2.57 -6.13
CA VAL A 114 15.90 3.10 -6.05
C VAL A 114 16.32 3.73 -7.38
N ALA A 115 16.04 3.08 -8.50
CA ALA A 115 16.33 3.61 -9.83
C ALA A 115 15.58 4.93 -10.10
N LEU A 116 14.29 5.01 -9.76
CA LEU A 116 13.51 6.24 -9.89
C LEU A 116 14.13 7.36 -9.04
N LEU A 117 14.43 7.10 -7.76
CA LEU A 117 15.06 8.11 -6.89
C LEU A 117 16.43 8.56 -7.39
N ALA A 118 17.25 7.67 -7.91
CA ALA A 118 18.55 8.00 -8.49
C ALA A 118 18.44 8.87 -9.75
N VAL A 119 17.36 8.70 -10.53
CA VAL A 119 17.08 9.47 -11.74
C VAL A 119 16.42 10.82 -11.43
N ALA A 120 15.78 10.97 -10.26
CA ALA A 120 15.03 12.17 -9.88
C ALA A 120 15.80 13.51 -10.05
N PRO A 121 17.07 13.65 -9.60
CA PRO A 121 17.80 14.91 -9.74
C PRO A 121 18.13 15.28 -11.19
N ARG A 122 18.15 14.28 -12.10
CA ARG A 122 18.37 14.51 -13.53
C ARG A 122 17.11 14.90 -14.27
N LEU A 123 15.95 14.41 -13.85
CA LEU A 123 14.67 14.68 -14.52
C LEU A 123 13.97 15.94 -14.02
N VAL A 124 14.20 16.36 -12.77
CA VAL A 124 13.53 17.53 -12.18
C VAL A 124 14.57 18.63 -11.87
N PRO A 125 14.73 19.64 -12.75
CA PRO A 125 15.56 20.80 -12.47
C PRO A 125 15.08 21.54 -11.22
N GLY A 126 16.00 21.83 -10.29
CA GLY A 126 15.65 22.49 -9.02
C GLY A 126 14.86 21.58 -8.07
N LEU A 127 15.16 20.27 -8.08
CA LEU A 127 14.53 19.27 -7.24
C LEU A 127 14.46 19.70 -5.76
N SER A 128 13.24 19.78 -5.23
CA SER A 128 12.98 19.92 -3.81
C SER A 128 12.84 18.53 -3.19
N TRP A 129 13.86 18.09 -2.46
CA TRP A 129 13.84 16.83 -1.73
C TRP A 129 12.66 16.72 -0.78
N ILE A 130 12.30 17.81 -0.10
CA ILE A 130 11.15 17.84 0.82
C ILE A 130 9.86 17.58 0.05
N ALA A 131 9.64 18.24 -1.08
CA ALA A 131 8.44 18.04 -1.87
C ALA A 131 8.37 16.62 -2.45
N LEU A 132 9.49 16.06 -2.89
CA LEU A 132 9.59 14.67 -3.32
C LEU A 132 9.20 13.70 -2.21
N LEU A 133 9.74 13.86 -1.01
CA LEU A 133 9.43 13.01 0.13
C LEU A 133 7.96 13.14 0.55
N VAL A 134 7.41 14.36 0.58
CA VAL A 134 5.98 14.59 0.86
C VAL A 134 5.11 13.87 -0.17
N GLY A 135 5.42 14.00 -1.46
CA GLY A 135 4.73 13.28 -2.53
C GLY A 135 4.73 11.77 -2.32
N MET A 136 5.89 11.18 -1.99
CA MET A 136 5.99 9.75 -1.66
C MET A 136 5.15 9.36 -0.45
N VAL A 137 5.30 10.07 0.67
CA VAL A 137 4.65 9.73 1.94
C VAL A 137 3.13 9.80 1.79
N VAL A 138 2.62 10.85 1.15
CA VAL A 138 1.17 11.00 0.94
C VAL A 138 0.66 9.92 -0.02
N ALA A 139 1.35 9.66 -1.13
CA ALA A 139 0.99 8.57 -2.05
C ALA A 139 0.97 7.20 -1.33
N MET A 140 1.95 6.93 -0.47
CA MET A 140 1.99 5.71 0.35
C MET A 140 0.81 5.63 1.32
N LYS A 141 0.40 6.76 1.92
CA LYS A 141 -0.67 6.82 2.93
C LYS A 141 -2.09 6.76 2.37
N THR A 142 -2.28 6.83 1.06
CA THR A 142 -3.59 6.71 0.41
C THR A 142 -4.34 5.40 0.69
N TYR A 143 -3.64 4.35 1.12
CA TYR A 143 -4.28 3.12 1.62
C TYR A 143 -5.32 3.40 2.72
N TRP A 144 -5.04 4.38 3.59
CA TRP A 144 -5.99 4.82 4.63
C TRP A 144 -7.24 5.47 4.04
N VAL A 145 -7.12 6.20 2.93
CA VAL A 145 -8.26 6.79 2.22
C VAL A 145 -9.13 5.68 1.62
N ALA A 146 -8.53 4.64 1.04
CA ALA A 146 -9.27 3.49 0.53
C ALA A 146 -10.01 2.72 1.64
N LEU A 147 -9.45 2.66 2.85
CA LEU A 147 -10.09 2.07 4.03
C LEU A 147 -11.19 2.97 4.62
N LEU A 148 -10.97 4.28 4.71
CA LEU A 148 -11.94 5.24 5.26
C LEU A 148 -13.18 5.42 4.37
N VAL A 149 -13.04 5.22 3.07
CA VAL A 149 -14.17 5.26 2.12
C VAL A 149 -15.05 4.00 2.21
N ARG A 150 -14.70 2.97 3.01
CA ARG A 150 -15.65 1.93 3.38
C ARG A 150 -16.72 2.53 4.31
N PRO A 151 -17.98 2.68 3.87
CA PRO A 151 -19.06 2.94 4.79
C PRO A 151 -19.25 1.66 5.62
N GLY A 152 -19.08 1.79 6.93
CA GLY A 152 -19.46 0.82 7.97
C GLY A 152 -19.61 -0.63 7.56
N VAL A 153 -18.65 -1.47 7.98
CA VAL A 153 -19.05 -2.76 8.55
C VAL A 153 -19.94 -2.38 9.73
N ARG A 154 -21.27 -2.37 9.51
CA ARG A 154 -22.22 -2.29 10.61
C ARG A 154 -21.84 -3.42 11.55
N LYS A 155 -21.34 -3.08 12.73
CA LYS A 155 -21.42 -3.96 13.89
C LYS A 155 -22.91 -4.29 14.01
N THR A 156 -23.26 -5.50 13.62
CA THR A 156 -24.52 -6.09 14.08
C THR A 156 -24.28 -6.40 15.54
N ASP A 157 -24.90 -5.58 16.41
CA ASP A 157 -25.24 -5.98 17.78
C ASP A 157 -26.09 -7.26 17.76
#